data_AF-A0A4S8QFU3-F1
#
_entry.id   AF-A0A4S8QFU3-F1
#
_cell.length_a   1.000
_cell.length_b   1.000
_cell.length_c   1.000
_cell.angle_alpha   90.00
_cell.angle_beta   90.00
_cell.angle_gamma   90.00
#
_symmetry.space_group_name_H-M   'P 1'
#
loop_
_entity.id
_entity.type
_entity.pdbx_description
1 polymer ?
#
loop_
_entity_poly.entity_id
_entity_poly.type
_entity_poly.pdbx_seq_one_letter_code
_entity_poly.pdbx_strand_id
1 'polypeptide(L)'
;MVTLTGTRQSGAEPSERAMSIRGIPSEVYERLRVQAALHRTSMEAEARDLLERGTRTQAGPKGGLGTRIHRLFADVGGFDEFEPPARTEKMREVDFSEWE
;
A
#
# COMPACT_ATOMS: atom_id res chain seq x y z
N MET A 1 26.85 -51.11 12.38
CA MET A 1 27.19 -50.31 11.18
C MET A 1 25.99 -50.37 10.25
N VAL A 2 25.18 -49.31 10.23
CA VAL A 2 24.38 -48.73 9.12
C VAL A 2 23.52 -47.66 9.80
N THR A 3 23.93 -46.41 9.61
CA THR A 3 23.20 -45.20 9.98
C THR A 3 22.13 -44.92 8.94
N LEU A 4 20.90 -44.64 9.35
CA LEU A 4 19.91 -44.00 8.47
C LEU A 4 19.53 -42.63 9.02
N THR A 5 20.00 -41.66 8.24
CA THR A 5 19.80 -40.22 8.26
C THR A 5 18.33 -39.83 8.19
N GLY A 6 17.96 -38.78 8.92
CA GLY A 6 16.62 -38.21 8.83
C GLY A 6 16.45 -36.95 9.67
N THR A 7 17.43 -36.04 9.67
CA THR A 7 17.19 -34.66 10.12
C THR A 7 16.20 -34.01 9.17
N ARG A 8 14.93 -34.02 9.57
CA ARG A 8 13.88 -33.21 8.94
C ARG A 8 14.21 -31.76 9.27
N GLN A 9 14.89 -31.09 8.34
CA GLN A 9 15.01 -29.65 8.31
C GLN A 9 13.58 -29.12 8.07
N SER A 10 12.87 -28.80 9.16
CA SER A 10 11.57 -28.12 9.09
C SER A 10 11.81 -26.67 8.69
N GLY A 11 10.95 -26.19 7.80
CA GLY A 11 11.08 -24.94 7.06
C GLY A 11 11.26 -23.70 7.91
N ALA A 12 11.66 -22.62 7.24
CA ALA A 12 11.85 -21.30 7.79
C ALA A 12 10.58 -20.80 8.51
N GLU A 13 10.55 -20.96 9.83
CA GLU A 13 9.73 -20.12 10.70
C GLU A 13 10.20 -18.67 10.52
N PRO A 14 9.30 -17.69 10.33
CA PRO A 14 9.71 -16.29 10.31
C PRO A 14 10.41 -16.00 11.64
N SER A 15 11.65 -15.52 11.59
CA SER A 15 12.40 -15.16 12.80
C SER A 15 11.57 -14.17 13.60
N GLU A 16 11.01 -14.58 14.72
CA GLU A 16 10.27 -13.70 15.61
C GLU A 16 11.24 -12.63 16.11
N ARG A 17 10.93 -11.36 15.82
CA ARG A 17 11.74 -10.21 16.23
C ARG A 17 10.94 -9.38 17.22
N ALA A 18 11.44 -9.27 18.44
CA ALA A 18 10.87 -8.43 19.48
C ALA A 18 11.53 -7.05 19.47
N MET A 19 10.72 -6.00 19.65
CA MET A 19 11.21 -4.64 19.89
C MET A 19 10.39 -3.96 20.99
N SER A 20 11.02 -3.06 21.74
CA SER A 20 10.36 -2.23 22.75
C SER A 20 10.30 -0.79 22.27
N ILE A 21 9.10 -0.20 22.27
CA ILE A 21 8.89 1.22 21.93
C ILE A 21 8.74 1.99 23.23
N ARG A 22 9.65 2.93 23.50
CA ARG A 22 9.65 3.78 24.71
C ARG A 22 9.11 5.16 24.40
N GLY A 23 8.57 5.84 25.42
CA GLY A 23 8.13 7.24 25.30
C GLY A 23 6.86 7.44 24.48
N ILE A 24 5.99 6.42 24.38
CA ILE A 24 4.68 6.57 23.72
C ILE A 24 3.85 7.57 24.52
N PRO A 25 3.34 8.66 23.89
CA PRO A 25 2.42 9.57 24.55
C PRO A 25 1.19 8.82 25.08
N SER A 26 0.72 9.15 26.28
CA SER A 26 -0.41 8.44 26.93
C SER A 26 -1.66 8.39 26.05
N GLU A 27 -1.95 9.46 25.33
CA GLU A 27 -3.08 9.53 24.39
C GLU A 27 -2.98 8.47 23.27
N VAL A 28 -1.76 8.27 22.74
CA VAL A 28 -1.51 7.27 21.68
C VAL A 28 -1.65 5.85 22.25
N TYR A 29 -1.17 5.62 23.46
CA TYR A 29 -1.31 4.34 24.15
C TYR A 29 -2.79 3.97 24.38
N GLU A 30 -3.60 4.92 24.86
CA GLU A 30 -5.03 4.71 25.08
C GLU A 30 -5.79 4.46 23.77
N ARG A 31 -5.49 5.21 22.72
CA ARG A 31 -6.09 4.98 21.39
C ARG A 31 -5.77 3.57 20.88
N LEU A 32 -4.53 3.13 21.00
CA LEU A 32 -4.12 1.77 20.60
C LEU A 32 -4.89 0.71 21.39
N ARG A 33 -5.06 0.90 22.71
CA ARG A 33 -5.85 0.01 23.56
C ARG A 33 -7.31 -0.08 23.13
N VAL A 34 -7.93 1.06 22.83
CA VAL A 34 -9.32 1.11 22.34
C VAL A 34 -9.44 0.43 20.98
N GLN A 35 -8.53 0.69 20.05
CA GLN A 35 -8.51 0.05 18.72
C GLN A 35 -8.40 -1.47 18.83
N ALA A 36 -7.48 -1.99 19.65
CA ALA A 36 -7.33 -3.42 19.87
C ALA A 36 -8.62 -4.06 20.43
N ALA A 37 -9.27 -3.39 21.39
CA ALA A 37 -10.54 -3.86 21.94
C ALA A 37 -11.67 -3.89 20.88
N LEU A 38 -11.75 -2.87 20.02
CA LEU A 38 -12.72 -2.81 18.92
C LEU A 38 -12.48 -3.91 17.88
N HIS A 39 -11.22 -4.17 17.53
CA HIS A 39 -10.83 -5.20 16.57
C HIS A 39 -10.81 -6.61 17.17
N ARG A 40 -11.02 -6.76 18.49
CA ARG A 40 -10.94 -8.03 19.24
C ARG A 40 -9.57 -8.69 19.10
N THR A 41 -8.52 -7.88 19.04
CA THR A 41 -7.12 -8.29 18.93
C THR A 41 -6.38 -7.95 20.22
N SER A 42 -5.20 -8.53 20.42
CA SER A 42 -4.29 -8.08 21.48
C SER A 42 -3.69 -6.72 21.09
N MET A 43 -3.25 -5.93 22.08
CA MET A 43 -2.54 -4.67 21.81
C MET A 43 -1.28 -4.88 20.95
N GLU A 44 -0.61 -6.00 21.12
CA GLU A 44 0.56 -6.38 20.33
C GLU A 44 0.19 -6.68 18.87
N ALA A 45 -0.88 -7.43 18.65
CA ALA A 45 -1.36 -7.73 17.30
C ALA A 45 -1.80 -6.45 16.57
N GLU A 46 -2.51 -5.56 17.25
CA GLU A 46 -2.90 -4.26 16.71
C GLU A 46 -1.68 -3.37 16.40
N ALA A 47 -0.69 -3.34 17.30
CA ALA A 47 0.56 -2.60 17.08
C ALA A 47 1.33 -3.14 15.86
N ARG A 48 1.39 -4.47 15.70
CA ARG A 48 2.02 -5.12 14.55
C ARG A 48 1.31 -4.73 13.25
N ASP A 49 -0.02 -4.80 13.22
CA ASP A 49 -0.82 -4.42 12.04
C ASP A 49 -0.63 -2.93 11.68
N LEU A 50 -0.63 -2.03 12.66
CA LEU A 50 -0.37 -0.61 12.43
C LEU A 50 1.02 -0.35 11.85
N LEU A 51 2.05 -1.05 12.35
CA LEU A 51 3.40 -0.97 11.81
C LEU A 51 3.47 -1.50 10.38
N GLU A 52 2.79 -2.60 10.07
CA GLU A 52 2.73 -3.15 8.72
C GLU A 52 2.06 -2.16 7.75
N ARG A 53 0.91 -1.60 8.12
CA ARG A 53 0.21 -0.59 7.30
C ARG A 53 1.01 0.70 7.14
N GLY A 54 1.65 1.17 8.21
CA GLY A 54 2.48 2.37 8.20
C GLY A 54 3.71 2.23 7.29
N THR A 55 4.36 1.07 7.31
CA THR A 55 5.55 0.79 6.48
C THR A 55 5.19 0.49 5.03
N ARG A 56 4.02 -0.09 4.75
CA ARG A 56 3.52 -0.29 3.38
C ARG A 56 3.35 1.03 2.62
N THR A 57 3.06 2.11 3.33
CA THR A 57 2.81 3.44 2.75
C THR A 57 4.07 4.14 2.23
N GLN A 58 5.27 3.74 2.67
CA GLN A 58 6.53 4.30 2.14
C GLN A 58 6.84 3.85 0.70
N ALA A 59 6.19 2.80 0.21
CA ALA A 59 6.08 2.54 -1.21
C ALA A 59 4.87 3.30 -1.77
N GLY A 60 4.89 4.64 -1.69
CA GLY A 60 4.02 5.46 -2.52
C GLY A 60 4.10 4.93 -3.95
N PRO A 61 2.98 4.80 -4.70
CA PRO A 61 3.00 4.16 -6.00
C PRO A 61 4.12 4.79 -6.81
N LYS A 62 5.10 3.97 -7.21
CA LYS A 62 6.20 4.40 -8.07
C LYS A 62 5.56 4.99 -9.33
N GLY A 63 5.50 6.32 -9.41
CA GLY A 63 4.90 7.06 -10.52
C GLY A 63 3.73 7.97 -10.15
N GLY A 64 3.66 9.12 -10.83
CA GLY A 64 2.60 10.12 -10.71
C GLY A 64 1.27 9.66 -11.31
N LEU A 65 0.34 10.61 -11.49
CA LEU A 65 -0.98 10.37 -12.05
C LEU A 65 -0.92 9.56 -13.37
N GLY A 66 -0.01 9.92 -14.28
CA GLY A 66 0.17 9.23 -15.56
C GLY A 66 0.50 7.74 -15.40
N THR A 67 1.34 7.38 -14.42
CA THR A 67 1.68 5.96 -14.16
C THR A 67 0.50 5.19 -13.58
N ARG A 68 -0.35 5.85 -12.77
CA ARG A 68 -1.59 5.23 -12.26
C ARG A 68 -2.58 4.97 -13.38
N ILE A 69 -2.79 5.96 -14.26
CA ILE A 69 -3.65 5.82 -15.43
C ILE A 69 -3.14 4.67 -16.31
N HIS A 70 -1.85 4.67 -16.66
CA HIS A 70 -1.26 3.60 -17.46
C HIS A 70 -1.48 2.20 -16.86
N ARG A 71 -1.28 2.02 -15.55
CA ARG A 71 -1.51 0.72 -14.90
C ARG A 71 -2.95 0.24 -14.98
N LEU A 72 -3.93 1.15 -14.87
CA LEU A 72 -5.35 0.78 -14.96
C LEU A 72 -5.72 0.22 -16.33
N PHE A 73 -5.06 0.72 -17.38
CA PHE A 73 -5.38 0.37 -18.76
C PHE A 73 -4.40 -0.63 -19.38
N ALA A 74 -3.30 -0.98 -18.71
CA ALA A 74 -2.27 -1.88 -19.24
C ALA A 74 -2.81 -3.26 -19.64
N ASP A 75 -3.74 -3.81 -18.85
CA ASP A 75 -4.30 -5.15 -19.07
C ASP A 75 -5.50 -5.16 -20.04
N VAL A 76 -6.04 -3.97 -20.36
CA VAL A 76 -7.23 -3.83 -21.23
C VAL A 76 -6.87 -4.01 -22.71
N GLY A 77 -5.64 -3.68 -23.11
CA GLY A 77 -5.17 -3.80 -24.50
C GLY A 77 -5.99 -2.96 -25.51
N GLY A 78 -5.82 -3.20 -26.81
CA GLY A 78 -6.69 -2.66 -27.88
C GLY A 78 -6.54 -1.17 -28.21
N PHE A 79 -5.52 -0.48 -27.66
CA PHE A 79 -5.28 0.94 -27.96
C PHE A 79 -4.65 1.18 -29.33
N ASP A 80 -3.96 0.19 -29.89
CA ASP A 80 -3.38 0.28 -31.24
C ASP A 80 -4.46 0.26 -32.34
N GLU A 81 -5.65 -0.27 -32.02
CA GLU A 81 -6.82 -0.35 -32.89
C GLU A 81 -7.80 0.81 -32.65
N PHE A 82 -7.54 1.62 -31.62
CA PHE A 82 -8.34 2.80 -31.31
C PHE A 82 -7.85 3.98 -32.15
N GLU A 83 -8.58 4.31 -33.21
CA GLU A 83 -8.32 5.52 -33.98
C GLU A 83 -8.89 6.74 -33.24
N PRO A 84 -8.04 7.69 -32.80
CA PRO A 84 -8.54 8.89 -32.13
C PRO A 84 -9.45 9.67 -33.09
N PRO A 85 -10.57 10.23 -32.60
CA PRO A 85 -11.46 11.01 -33.44
C PRO A 85 -10.72 12.20 -34.05
N ALA A 86 -11.04 12.51 -35.30
CA ALA A 86 -10.47 13.67 -35.98
C ALA A 86 -10.79 14.94 -35.20
N ARG A 87 -9.78 15.77 -34.93
CA ARG A 87 -9.93 17.07 -34.26
C ARG A 87 -10.50 18.11 -35.22
N THR A 88 -11.77 17.95 -35.59
CA THR A 88 -12.47 18.82 -36.55
C THR A 88 -13.10 20.07 -35.91
N GLU A 89 -13.13 20.11 -34.58
CA GLU A 89 -13.70 21.23 -33.84
C GLU A 89 -12.81 22.47 -33.95
N LYS A 90 -13.42 23.63 -34.21
CA LYS A 90 -12.70 24.91 -34.20
C LYS A 90 -12.29 25.23 -32.77
N MET A 91 -11.12 25.86 -32.62
CA MET A 91 -10.66 26.33 -31.31
C MET A 91 -11.74 27.19 -30.67
N ARG A 92 -12.18 26.80 -29.48
CA ARG A 92 -13.11 27.61 -28.68
C ARG A 92 -12.37 28.85 -28.21
N GLU A 93 -12.93 30.01 -28.48
CA GLU A 93 -12.45 31.26 -27.88
C GLU A 93 -12.63 31.18 -26.36
N VAL A 94 -11.56 31.49 -25.63
CA VAL A 94 -11.59 31.59 -24.17
C VAL A 94 -11.73 33.07 -23.84
N ASP A 95 -12.82 33.41 -23.16
CA ASP A 95 -13.05 34.75 -22.63
C ASP A 95 -12.25 34.94 -21.34
N PHE A 96 -11.37 35.92 -21.33
CA PHE A 96 -10.54 36.29 -20.17
C PHE A 96 -11.05 37.58 -19.48
N SER A 97 -12.19 38.13 -19.91
CA SER A 97 -12.73 39.38 -19.34
C SER A 97 -13.10 39.28 -17.86
N GLU A 98 -13.29 38.07 -17.33
CA GLU A 98 -13.57 37.82 -15.91
C GLU A 98 -12.32 37.84 -15.00
N TRP A 99 -11.13 38.13 -15.55
CA TRP A 99 -9.84 38.07 -14.84
C TRP A 99 -9.18 39.44 -14.64
N GLU A 100 -9.84 40.54 -15.05
CA GLU A 100 -9.47 41.94 -14.74
C GLU A 100 -10.29 42.50 -13.57
#